data_AF-A0A3D3ER74-F1
#
_entry.id   AF-A0A3D3ER74-F1
#
_cell.length_a   1.000
_cell.length_b   1.000
_cell.length_c   1.000
_cell.angle_alpha   90.00
_cell.angle_beta   90.00
_cell.angle_gamma   90.00
#
_symmetry.space_group_name_H-M   'P 1'
#
loop_
_entity.id
_entity.type
_entity.pdbx_description
1 polymer ?
#
loop_
_entity_poly.entity_id
_entity_poly.type
_entity_poly.pdbx_seq_one_letter_code
_entity_poly.pdbx_strand_id
1 'polypeptide(L)'
;MIIIMRITNKMMTNNMMSNINKNRLSMSKLEQQYSTSKKIQRPSEDPIIAVRALKLRTNLAEVEQYHDKNIPDAKAWMDITETALTTVHGLLHDINTYCVQGSSDQLQPSDRSDIVQNLEQLKTQIYHEGNSSYAGRYVFTGYKTDSSLLFDKKKDLTYRITEKTTGDQIAFGRAVAGSYEMKDFDDGATFDTAPRLVEYHRIQLSYDTLDASALPPAELNYIKSKGDAPVDLSGAIKVISITDSANNPYEPDPDEIHYISETGELILGENIYQGLKNADQIDISYTKSSFKEGDLKPEHYFDCIQNPGKPEEIT
;
A
#
# COMPACT_ATOMS: atom_id res chain seq x y z
N MET A 1 -10.65 -78.96 61.19
CA MET A 1 -10.95 -79.42 59.83
C MET A 1 -10.01 -78.70 58.87
N ILE A 2 -8.85 -79.28 58.60
CA ILE A 2 -7.89 -78.75 57.62
C ILE A 2 -8.25 -79.38 56.29
N ILE A 3 -8.83 -78.61 55.38
CA ILE A 3 -9.04 -79.07 54.00
C ILE A 3 -7.65 -79.10 53.36
N ILE A 4 -7.05 -80.28 53.26
CA ILE A 4 -5.87 -80.50 52.42
C ILE A 4 -6.36 -80.42 50.98
N MET A 5 -6.18 -79.25 50.36
CA MET A 5 -6.39 -79.07 48.94
C MET A 5 -5.40 -79.98 48.20
N ARG A 6 -5.90 -81.06 47.59
CA ARG A 6 -5.07 -82.01 46.84
C ARG A 6 -4.66 -81.34 45.52
N ILE A 7 -3.42 -80.87 45.43
CA ILE A 7 -2.84 -80.42 44.17
C ILE A 7 -2.70 -81.66 43.28
N THR A 8 -3.48 -81.73 42.21
CA THR A 8 -3.44 -82.83 41.24
C THR A 8 -2.39 -82.55 40.18
N ASN A 9 -1.75 -83.60 39.64
CA ASN A 9 -0.77 -83.47 38.55
C ASN A 9 -1.30 -82.59 37.40
N LYS A 10 -2.59 -82.71 37.06
CA LYS A 10 -3.29 -81.90 36.05
C LYS A 10 -3.30 -80.39 36.38
N MET A 11 -3.42 -80.03 37.65
CA MET A 11 -3.37 -78.63 38.12
C MET A 11 -1.95 -78.07 37.99
N MET A 12 -0.93 -78.89 38.26
CA MET A 12 0.49 -78.53 38.07
C MET A 12 0.85 -78.36 36.59
N THR A 13 0.37 -79.25 35.70
CA THR A 13 0.57 -79.12 34.24
C THR A 13 -0.16 -77.89 33.68
N ASN A 14 -1.38 -77.61 34.15
CA ASN A 14 -2.12 -76.42 33.74
C ASN A 14 -1.44 -75.11 34.19
N ASN A 15 -0.92 -75.07 35.42
CA ASN A 15 -0.13 -73.93 35.90
C ASN A 15 1.15 -73.73 35.07
N MET A 16 1.84 -74.82 34.72
CA MET A 16 3.04 -74.75 33.88
C MET A 16 2.72 -74.27 32.46
N MET A 17 1.64 -74.76 31.85
CA MET A 17 1.16 -74.27 30.55
C MET A 17 0.75 -72.80 30.59
N SER A 18 0.08 -72.35 31.66
CA SER A 18 -0.26 -70.94 31.86
C SER A 18 1.00 -70.07 31.94
N ASN A 19 2.02 -70.52 32.68
CA ASN A 19 3.30 -69.80 32.80
C ASN A 19 4.09 -69.77 31.47
N ILE A 20 4.11 -70.86 30.72
CA ILE A 20 4.72 -70.90 29.37
C ILE A 20 4.02 -69.92 28.43
N ASN A 21 2.68 -69.88 28.45
CA ASN A 21 1.93 -68.94 27.62
C ASN A 21 2.17 -67.47 28.02
N LYS A 22 2.29 -67.18 29.32
CA LYS A 22 2.68 -65.84 29.83
C LYS A 22 4.08 -65.44 29.37
N ASN A 23 5.04 -66.37 29.40
CA ASN A 23 6.40 -66.13 28.92
C ASN A 23 6.43 -65.89 27.40
N ARG A 24 5.66 -66.66 26.62
CA ARG A 24 5.52 -66.45 25.18
C ARG A 24 4.94 -65.08 24.84
N LEU A 25 3.91 -64.62 25.57
CA LEU A 25 3.36 -63.27 25.40
C LEU A 25 4.38 -62.17 25.74
N SER A 26 5.16 -62.37 26.79
CA SER A 26 6.21 -61.42 27.19
C SER A 26 7.33 -61.35 26.15
N MET A 27 7.75 -62.49 25.61
CA MET A 27 8.73 -62.57 24.53
C MET A 27 8.23 -61.86 23.26
N SER A 28 7.00 -62.15 22.84
CA SER A 28 6.39 -61.50 21.68
C SER A 28 6.31 -59.97 21.83
N LYS A 29 6.01 -59.47 23.03
CA LYS A 29 6.05 -58.04 23.31
C LYS A 29 7.45 -57.46 23.19
N LEU A 30 8.47 -58.13 23.73
CA LEU A 30 9.86 -57.68 23.63
C LEU A 30 10.37 -57.70 22.18
N GLU A 31 10.04 -58.74 21.42
CA GLU A 31 10.35 -58.82 19.98
C GLU A 31 9.69 -57.67 19.20
N GLN A 32 8.45 -57.30 19.53
CA GLN A 32 7.75 -56.18 18.91
C GLN A 32 8.38 -54.83 19.27
N GLN A 33 8.78 -54.63 20.53
CA GLN A 33 9.51 -53.45 20.96
C GLN A 33 10.88 -53.35 20.30
N TYR A 34 11.58 -54.47 20.15
CA TYR A 34 12.86 -54.55 19.47
C TYR A 34 12.73 -54.19 17.98
N SER A 35 11.77 -54.78 17.28
CA SER A 35 11.53 -54.51 15.86
C SER A 35 11.10 -53.07 15.59
N THR A 36 10.23 -52.49 16.43
CA THR A 36 9.71 -51.14 16.22
C THR A 36 10.54 -50.04 16.87
N SER A 37 11.48 -50.41 17.75
CA SER A 37 12.21 -49.50 18.64
C SER A 37 11.30 -48.57 19.48
N LYS A 38 10.03 -48.95 19.66
CA LYS A 38 9.05 -48.19 20.43
C LYS A 38 8.78 -48.91 21.74
N LYS A 39 8.83 -48.15 22.84
CA LYS A 39 8.53 -48.69 24.18
C LYS A 39 7.05 -49.06 24.35
N ILE A 40 6.15 -48.38 23.64
CA ILE A 40 4.69 -48.57 23.72
C ILE A 40 4.15 -48.71 22.30
N GLN A 41 3.41 -49.77 22.02
CA GLN A 41 2.73 -49.96 20.74
C GLN A 41 1.26 -49.58 20.78
N ARG A 42 0.59 -49.79 21.92
CA ARG A 42 -0.84 -49.49 22.07
C ARG A 42 -1.07 -48.56 23.26
N PRO A 43 -1.99 -47.59 23.15
CA PRO A 43 -2.34 -46.71 24.27
C PRO A 43 -2.82 -47.46 25.52
N SER A 44 -3.34 -48.69 25.36
CA SER A 44 -3.78 -49.54 26.47
C SER A 44 -2.63 -50.12 27.31
N GLU A 45 -1.37 -50.08 26.84
CA GLU A 45 -0.24 -50.64 27.58
C GLU A 45 0.30 -49.68 28.65
N ASP A 46 0.26 -48.37 28.37
CA ASP A 46 0.54 -47.30 29.33
C ASP A 46 -0.15 -46.01 28.83
N PRO A 47 -1.37 -45.71 29.31
CA PRO A 47 -2.12 -44.56 28.82
C PRO A 47 -1.46 -43.22 29.20
N ILE A 48 -0.70 -43.16 30.30
CA ILE A 48 -0.07 -41.91 30.76
C ILE A 48 1.09 -41.54 29.83
N ILE A 49 1.97 -42.49 29.55
CA ILE A 49 3.09 -42.26 28.64
C ILE A 49 2.57 -42.09 27.21
N ALA A 50 1.55 -42.84 26.79
CA ALA A 50 0.97 -42.70 25.46
C ALA A 50 0.41 -41.28 25.20
N VAL A 51 -0.33 -40.71 26.16
CA VAL A 51 -0.85 -39.33 26.05
C VAL A 51 0.30 -38.31 25.97
N ARG A 52 1.32 -38.45 26.81
CA ARG A 52 2.51 -37.56 26.76
C ARG A 52 3.26 -37.68 25.44
N ALA A 53 3.46 -38.90 24.94
CA ALA A 53 4.12 -39.14 23.67
C ALA A 53 3.35 -38.56 22.48
N LEU A 54 2.01 -38.68 22.48
CA LEU A 54 1.17 -38.06 21.46
C LEU A 54 1.28 -36.53 21.51
N LYS A 55 1.19 -35.93 22.70
CA LYS A 55 1.36 -34.48 22.86
C LYS A 55 2.73 -34.00 22.35
N LEU A 56 3.81 -34.71 22.70
CA LEU A 56 5.15 -34.36 22.20
C LEU A 56 5.26 -34.47 20.69
N ARG A 57 4.60 -35.46 20.06
CA ARG A 57 4.57 -35.60 18.60
C ARG A 57 3.79 -34.48 17.93
N THR A 58 2.66 -34.06 18.50
CA THR A 58 1.90 -32.91 18.00
C THR A 58 2.73 -31.63 18.12
N ASN A 59 3.32 -31.38 19.30
CA ASN A 59 4.21 -30.24 19.49
C ASN A 59 5.39 -30.25 18.51
N LEU A 60 5.99 -31.42 18.26
CA LEU A 60 7.08 -31.54 17.28
C LEU A 60 6.59 -31.19 15.88
N ALA A 61 5.45 -31.72 15.44
CA ALA A 61 4.89 -31.41 14.13
C ALA A 61 4.55 -29.92 13.97
N GLU A 62 4.06 -29.28 15.03
CA GLU A 62 3.84 -27.83 15.06
C GLU A 62 5.17 -27.07 14.92
N VAL A 63 6.20 -27.45 15.70
CA VAL A 63 7.53 -26.84 15.62
C VAL A 63 8.17 -27.03 14.25
N GLU A 64 8.07 -28.22 13.65
CA GLU A 64 8.53 -28.52 12.30
C GLU A 64 7.81 -27.63 11.28
N GLN A 65 6.49 -27.46 11.38
CA GLN A 65 5.75 -26.56 10.51
C GLN A 65 6.21 -25.09 10.64
N TYR A 66 6.48 -24.62 11.86
CA TYR A 66 7.03 -23.27 12.07
C TYR A 66 8.43 -23.12 11.48
N HIS A 67 9.32 -24.07 11.79
CA HIS A 67 10.73 -24.02 11.41
C HIS A 67 10.94 -24.24 9.91
N ASP A 68 10.26 -25.22 9.32
CA ASP A 68 10.53 -25.66 7.94
C ASP A 68 9.70 -24.91 6.91
N LYS A 69 8.57 -24.30 7.29
CA LYS A 69 7.68 -23.62 6.35
C LYS A 69 7.45 -22.16 6.71
N ASN A 70 6.91 -21.88 7.89
CA ASN A 70 6.45 -20.52 8.20
C ASN A 70 7.61 -19.52 8.32
N ILE A 71 8.73 -19.91 8.93
CA ILE A 71 9.93 -19.05 9.05
C ILE A 71 10.57 -18.80 7.68
N PRO A 72 10.85 -19.82 6.84
CA PRO A 72 11.37 -19.60 5.49
C PRO A 72 10.45 -18.74 4.61
N ASP A 73 9.14 -18.94 4.70
CA ASP A 73 8.14 -18.14 3.96
C ASP A 73 8.16 -16.67 4.40
N ALA A 74 8.17 -16.41 5.71
CA ALA A 74 8.30 -15.06 6.25
C ALA A 74 9.64 -14.42 5.86
N LYS A 75 10.74 -15.19 5.87
CA LYS A 75 12.04 -14.70 5.43
C LYS A 75 12.02 -14.34 3.95
N ALA A 76 11.47 -15.18 3.09
CA ALA A 76 11.37 -14.90 1.66
C ALA A 76 10.52 -13.66 1.37
N TRP A 77 9.42 -13.46 2.12
CA TRP A 77 8.64 -12.23 2.07
C TRP A 77 9.48 -11.00 2.41
N MET A 78 10.26 -11.07 3.51
CA MET A 78 11.15 -9.99 3.92
C MET A 78 12.27 -9.72 2.89
N ASP A 79 12.89 -10.77 2.36
CA ASP A 79 13.98 -10.66 1.38
C ASP A 79 13.50 -9.95 0.09
N ILE A 80 12.27 -10.24 -0.37
CA ILE A 80 11.66 -9.56 -1.53
C ILE A 80 11.33 -8.11 -1.21
N THR A 81 10.79 -7.85 -0.01
CA THR A 81 10.50 -6.49 0.45
C THR A 81 11.79 -5.65 0.48
N GLU A 82 12.86 -6.19 1.05
CA GLU A 82 14.17 -5.54 1.15
C GLU A 82 14.79 -5.31 -0.24
N THR A 83 14.68 -6.29 -1.13
CA THR A 83 15.19 -6.17 -2.51
C THR A 83 14.49 -5.03 -3.25
N ALA A 84 13.15 -4.98 -3.21
CA ALA A 84 12.37 -3.92 -3.85
C ALA A 84 12.70 -2.53 -3.26
N LEU A 85 12.81 -2.41 -1.92
CA LEU A 85 13.20 -1.16 -1.27
C LEU A 85 14.63 -0.73 -1.62
N THR A 86 15.56 -1.67 -1.76
CA THR A 86 16.94 -1.39 -2.19
C THR A 86 16.97 -0.85 -3.62
N THR A 87 16.18 -1.43 -4.52
CA THR A 87 16.03 -0.93 -5.90
C THR A 87 15.46 0.49 -5.89
N VAL A 88 14.37 0.73 -5.15
CA VAL A 88 13.77 2.07 -5.03
C VAL A 88 14.76 3.08 -4.46
N HIS A 89 15.56 2.71 -3.47
CA HIS A 89 16.61 3.57 -2.93
C HIS A 89 17.64 3.98 -3.99
N GLY A 90 18.08 3.04 -4.82
CA GLY A 90 18.95 3.32 -5.97
C GLY A 90 18.31 4.28 -6.97
N LEU A 91 17.06 4.03 -7.35
CA LEU A 91 16.31 4.90 -8.28
C LEU A 91 16.14 6.32 -7.73
N LEU A 92 15.89 6.48 -6.42
CA LEU A 92 15.81 7.80 -5.78
C LEU A 92 17.17 8.53 -5.76
N HIS A 93 18.27 7.80 -5.61
CA HIS A 93 19.61 8.36 -5.74
C HIS A 93 19.88 8.87 -7.17
N ASP A 94 19.48 8.11 -8.18
CA ASP A 94 19.60 8.50 -9.58
C ASP A 94 18.73 9.73 -9.88
N ILE A 95 17.48 9.76 -9.40
CA ILE A 95 16.59 10.92 -9.50
C ILE A 95 17.25 12.16 -8.90
N ASN A 96 17.84 12.06 -7.70
CA ASN A 96 18.52 13.19 -7.07
C ASN A 96 19.68 13.69 -7.95
N THR A 97 20.47 12.78 -8.51
CA THR A 97 21.58 13.11 -9.42
C THR A 97 21.10 13.86 -10.66
N TYR A 98 20.03 13.38 -11.30
CA TYR A 98 19.40 14.06 -12.44
C TYR A 98 18.82 15.42 -12.07
N CYS A 99 18.21 15.57 -10.89
CA CYS A 99 17.74 16.87 -10.42
C CYS A 99 18.88 17.86 -10.18
N VAL A 100 20.00 17.41 -9.60
CA VAL A 100 21.20 18.25 -9.39
C VAL A 100 21.80 18.66 -10.74
N GLN A 101 21.89 17.71 -11.69
CA GLN A 101 22.33 18.01 -13.05
C GLN A 101 21.40 19.05 -13.71
N GLY A 102 20.09 18.84 -13.63
CA GLY A 102 19.06 19.75 -14.14
C GLY A 102 19.08 21.12 -13.47
N SER A 103 19.59 21.25 -12.25
CA SER A 103 19.73 22.56 -11.59
C SER A 103 20.88 23.41 -12.17
N SER A 104 21.74 22.87 -13.03
CA SER A 104 22.86 23.60 -13.62
C SER A 104 22.42 24.56 -14.73
N ASP A 105 22.75 25.85 -14.61
CA ASP A 105 22.38 26.91 -15.55
C ASP A 105 22.97 26.75 -16.97
N GLN A 106 23.95 25.87 -17.15
CA GLN A 106 24.63 25.66 -18.43
C GLN A 106 23.82 24.81 -19.43
N LEU A 107 22.77 24.12 -18.97
CA LEU A 107 21.97 23.22 -19.81
C LEU A 107 20.97 23.97 -20.68
N GLN A 108 20.87 23.57 -21.95
CA GLN A 108 19.86 24.10 -22.85
C GLN A 108 18.47 23.56 -22.51
N PRO A 109 17.38 24.24 -22.93
CA PRO A 109 16.02 23.74 -22.72
C PRO A 109 15.78 22.33 -23.26
N SER A 110 16.42 21.95 -24.38
CA SER A 110 16.36 20.59 -24.93
C SER A 110 16.97 19.56 -23.97
N ASP A 111 18.15 19.84 -23.42
CA ASP A 111 18.84 18.93 -22.50
C ASP A 111 18.03 18.71 -21.22
N ARG A 112 17.36 19.78 -20.75
CA ARG A 112 16.46 19.71 -19.59
C ARG A 112 15.22 18.86 -19.89
N SER A 113 14.67 18.95 -21.10
CA SER A 113 13.56 18.10 -21.53
C SER A 113 13.94 16.61 -21.52
N ASP A 114 15.14 16.28 -21.99
CA ASP A 114 15.64 14.89 -21.97
C ASP A 114 15.82 14.37 -20.54
N ILE A 115 16.31 15.23 -19.62
CA ILE A 115 16.41 14.89 -18.19
C ILE A 115 15.01 14.62 -17.60
N VAL A 116 14.01 15.44 -17.92
CA VAL A 116 12.63 15.22 -17.46
C VAL A 116 12.09 13.87 -17.96
N GLN A 117 12.32 13.53 -19.21
CA GLN A 117 11.90 12.23 -19.76
C GLN A 117 12.55 11.05 -19.01
N ASN A 118 13.83 11.16 -18.65
CA ASN A 118 14.51 10.14 -17.83
C ASN A 118 13.90 10.06 -16.41
N LEU A 119 13.59 11.20 -15.79
CA LEU A 119 12.93 11.24 -14.48
C LEU A 119 11.54 10.59 -14.51
N GLU A 120 10.78 10.79 -15.58
CA GLU A 120 9.48 10.13 -15.78
C GLU A 120 9.60 8.61 -15.90
N GLN A 121 10.64 8.12 -16.58
CA GLN A 121 10.92 6.68 -16.66
C GLN A 121 11.31 6.10 -15.30
N LEU A 122 12.19 6.77 -14.54
CA LEU A 122 12.56 6.36 -13.19
C LEU A 122 11.35 6.33 -12.25
N LYS A 123 10.48 7.34 -12.31
CA LYS A 123 9.21 7.35 -11.59
C LYS A 123 8.35 6.14 -11.93
N THR A 124 8.22 5.82 -13.22
CA THR A 124 7.45 4.65 -13.69
C THR A 124 8.04 3.35 -13.16
N GLN A 125 9.37 3.24 -13.11
CA GLN A 125 10.03 2.07 -12.56
C GLN A 125 9.83 1.94 -11.05
N ILE A 126 9.83 3.03 -10.28
CA ILE A 126 9.48 3.01 -8.85
C ILE A 126 8.08 2.43 -8.64
N TYR A 127 7.10 2.83 -9.46
CA TYR A 127 5.75 2.25 -9.38
C TYR A 127 5.72 0.76 -9.70
N HIS A 128 6.55 0.30 -10.64
CA HIS A 128 6.68 -1.11 -10.94
C HIS A 128 7.28 -1.91 -9.79
N GLU A 129 8.34 -1.40 -9.14
CA GLU A 129 8.92 -2.00 -7.93
C GLU A 129 7.90 -2.04 -6.78
N GLY A 130 7.09 -1.00 -6.64
CA GLY A 130 5.97 -0.95 -5.69
C GLY A 130 4.91 -2.03 -5.96
N ASN A 131 4.83 -2.57 -7.17
CA ASN A 131 3.93 -3.66 -7.52
C ASN A 131 4.55 -5.06 -7.36
N SER A 132 5.67 -5.17 -6.63
CA SER A 132 6.31 -6.45 -6.31
C SER A 132 5.37 -7.40 -5.56
N SER A 133 5.42 -8.68 -5.92
CA SER A 133 4.59 -9.72 -5.33
C SER A 133 5.39 -10.96 -4.94
N TYR A 134 4.92 -11.64 -3.90
CA TYR A 134 5.42 -12.94 -3.46
C TYR A 134 4.26 -13.92 -3.30
N ALA A 135 4.37 -15.10 -3.91
CA ALA A 135 3.35 -16.15 -3.85
C ALA A 135 1.93 -15.68 -4.20
N GLY A 136 1.80 -14.74 -5.16
CA GLY A 136 0.52 -14.19 -5.60
C GLY A 136 -0.05 -13.10 -4.69
N ARG A 137 0.71 -12.63 -3.69
CA ARG A 137 0.34 -11.53 -2.80
C ARG A 137 1.27 -10.34 -2.99
N TYR A 138 0.69 -9.15 -3.09
CA TYR A 138 1.44 -7.91 -3.25
C TYR A 138 1.99 -7.43 -1.91
N VAL A 139 3.25 -6.95 -1.95
CA VAL A 139 4.01 -6.64 -0.73
C VAL A 139 3.69 -5.24 -0.19
N PHE A 140 3.36 -4.29 -1.07
CA PHE A 140 3.17 -2.87 -0.72
C PHE A 140 1.72 -2.39 -0.75
N THR A 141 0.74 -3.29 -0.85
CA THR A 141 -0.71 -2.94 -0.90
C THR A 141 -1.39 -3.00 0.46
N GLY A 142 -0.61 -3.03 1.55
CA GLY A 142 -1.12 -3.02 2.92
C GLY A 142 -2.00 -4.23 3.24
N TYR A 143 -3.27 -3.98 3.55
CA TYR A 143 -4.23 -5.04 3.88
C TYR A 143 -4.73 -5.80 2.64
N LYS A 144 -4.90 -5.11 1.50
CA LYS A 144 -5.43 -5.67 0.25
C LYS A 144 -4.33 -6.38 -0.55
N THR A 145 -3.70 -7.39 0.05
CA THR A 145 -2.58 -8.13 -0.56
C THR A 145 -2.95 -8.94 -1.80
N ASP A 146 -4.25 -9.10 -2.07
CA ASP A 146 -4.83 -9.84 -3.19
C ASP A 146 -5.03 -8.99 -4.47
N SER A 147 -4.79 -7.68 -4.40
CA SER A 147 -4.98 -6.79 -5.55
C SER A 147 -3.71 -5.99 -5.87
N SER A 148 -3.42 -5.88 -7.17
CA SER A 148 -2.30 -5.10 -7.71
C SER A 148 -2.37 -3.64 -7.28
N LEU A 149 -1.21 -3.03 -7.06
CA LEU A 149 -1.07 -1.61 -6.72
C LEU A 149 -1.48 -0.69 -7.86
N LEU A 150 -1.20 -1.13 -9.09
CA LEU A 150 -1.40 -0.37 -10.31
C LEU A 150 -2.61 -0.88 -11.08
N PHE A 151 -3.18 -0.04 -11.93
CA PHE A 151 -4.09 -0.49 -12.96
C PHE A 151 -3.32 -1.19 -14.09
N ASP A 152 -3.63 -2.46 -14.34
CA ASP A 152 -2.95 -3.26 -15.37
C ASP A 152 -3.28 -2.82 -16.81
N LYS A 153 -4.36 -2.03 -16.98
CA LYS A 153 -4.83 -1.46 -18.26
C LYS A 153 -5.59 -0.18 -17.99
N LYS A 154 -5.80 0.64 -19.02
CA LYS A 154 -6.73 1.78 -18.94
C LYS A 154 -8.10 1.33 -18.43
N LYS A 155 -8.64 2.06 -17.45
CA LYS A 155 -9.95 1.82 -16.85
C LYS A 155 -10.71 3.13 -16.69
N ASP A 156 -11.95 3.14 -17.16
CA ASP A 156 -12.87 4.24 -16.93
C ASP A 156 -13.72 3.90 -15.70
N LEU A 157 -13.14 4.18 -14.53
CA LEU A 157 -13.76 4.01 -13.22
C LEU A 157 -13.79 5.39 -12.55
N THR A 158 -14.94 5.75 -11.97
CA THR A 158 -15.07 7.00 -11.26
C THR A 158 -14.73 6.79 -9.79
N TYR A 159 -13.79 7.55 -9.26
CA TYR A 159 -13.52 7.62 -7.83
C TYR A 159 -13.71 9.03 -7.34
N ARG A 160 -14.40 9.16 -6.20
CA ARG A 160 -14.30 10.36 -5.37
C ARG A 160 -13.22 10.11 -4.34
N ILE A 161 -12.16 10.89 -4.38
CA ILE A 161 -10.92 10.69 -3.61
C ILE A 161 -10.80 11.84 -2.62
N THR A 162 -10.51 11.54 -1.36
CA THR A 162 -10.22 12.54 -0.32
C THR A 162 -8.77 12.41 0.10
N GLU A 163 -7.98 13.44 -0.21
CA GLU A 163 -6.60 13.58 0.20
C GLU A 163 -6.51 14.40 1.49
N LYS A 164 -5.65 13.95 2.40
CA LYS A 164 -5.39 14.64 3.66
C LYS A 164 -3.99 15.22 3.64
N THR A 165 -3.89 16.52 3.85
CA THR A 165 -2.64 17.27 3.88
C THR A 165 -2.63 18.23 5.09
N THR A 166 -1.55 18.97 5.24
CA THR A 166 -1.31 19.90 6.36
C THR A 166 -0.81 21.24 5.81
N GLY A 167 -0.92 22.31 6.59
CA GLY A 167 -0.46 23.63 6.18
C GLY A 167 1.01 23.69 5.77
N ASP A 168 1.86 22.86 6.39
CA ASP A 168 3.30 22.79 6.11
C ASP A 168 3.64 22.22 4.73
N GLN A 169 2.69 21.50 4.10
CA GLN A 169 2.88 20.87 2.79
C GLN A 169 2.46 21.78 1.63
N ILE A 170 1.96 22.99 1.92
CA ILE A 170 1.64 23.98 0.89
C ILE A 170 2.95 24.43 0.23
N ALA A 171 3.05 24.22 -1.07
CA ALA A 171 4.24 24.53 -1.84
C ALA A 171 4.23 25.98 -2.32
N PHE A 172 5.40 26.61 -2.33
CA PHE A 172 5.62 27.91 -2.95
C PHE A 172 6.08 27.74 -4.41
N GLY A 173 5.48 28.51 -5.32
CA GLY A 173 5.78 28.51 -6.74
C GLY A 173 5.98 29.91 -7.30
N ARG A 174 6.65 29.97 -8.46
CA ARG A 174 6.85 31.18 -9.23
C ARG A 174 6.44 30.92 -10.67
N ALA A 175 5.59 31.77 -11.22
CA ALA A 175 5.20 31.75 -12.63
C ALA A 175 5.56 33.09 -13.27
N VAL A 176 5.70 33.10 -14.59
CA VAL A 176 5.76 34.34 -15.36
C VAL A 176 4.36 34.58 -15.91
N ALA A 177 3.78 35.72 -15.55
CA ALA A 177 2.51 36.17 -16.10
C ALA A 177 2.74 37.23 -17.17
N GLY A 178 1.91 37.20 -18.22
CA GLY A 178 1.99 38.14 -19.34
C GLY A 178 3.19 37.88 -20.26
N SER A 179 3.66 36.63 -20.36
CA SER A 179 4.61 36.26 -21.40
C SER A 179 3.93 36.26 -22.76
N TYR A 180 4.55 36.88 -23.75
CA TYR A 180 4.09 36.87 -25.14
C TYR A 180 4.71 35.68 -25.88
N GLU A 181 3.87 34.93 -26.59
CA GLU A 181 4.32 33.91 -27.54
C GLU A 181 4.53 34.50 -28.92
N MET A 182 5.25 33.78 -29.79
CA MET A 182 5.50 34.21 -31.18
C MET A 182 4.19 34.42 -31.96
N LYS A 183 3.12 33.73 -31.57
CA LYS A 183 1.79 33.86 -32.17
C LYS A 183 1.13 35.21 -31.84
N ASP A 184 1.42 35.79 -30.67
CA ASP A 184 0.85 37.08 -30.26
C ASP A 184 1.43 38.26 -31.07
N PHE A 185 2.58 38.05 -31.70
CA PHE A 185 3.17 39.00 -32.66
C PHE A 185 2.37 39.09 -33.97
N ASP A 186 1.77 37.98 -34.42
CA ASP A 186 1.02 37.94 -35.67
C ASP A 186 -0.41 38.48 -35.52
N ASP A 187 -0.98 38.43 -34.30
CA ASP A 187 -2.34 38.87 -33.98
C ASP A 187 -2.43 40.37 -33.57
N GLY A 188 -1.32 41.11 -33.63
CA GLY A 188 -1.30 42.56 -33.38
C GLY A 188 -1.48 42.95 -31.90
N ALA A 189 -1.03 42.11 -30.97
CA ALA A 189 -1.13 42.35 -29.54
C ALA A 189 -0.40 43.64 -29.11
N THR A 190 -0.95 44.35 -28.11
CA THR A 190 -0.28 45.50 -27.49
C THR A 190 0.68 45.00 -26.40
N PHE A 191 1.97 45.27 -26.58
CA PHE A 191 3.05 44.84 -25.67
C PHE A 191 3.20 45.74 -24.43
N ASP A 192 2.09 46.32 -23.97
CA ASP A 192 2.10 47.36 -22.93
C ASP A 192 2.37 46.79 -21.53
N THR A 193 2.19 45.49 -21.33
CA THR A 193 2.39 44.83 -20.04
C THR A 193 3.68 44.02 -20.07
N ALA A 194 4.71 44.49 -19.37
CA ALA A 194 5.93 43.72 -19.24
C ALA A 194 5.66 42.37 -18.53
N PRO A 195 6.28 41.27 -18.97
CA PRO A 195 6.21 40.01 -18.25
C PRO A 195 6.69 40.21 -16.82
N ARG A 196 5.90 39.74 -15.86
CA ARG A 196 6.24 39.84 -14.44
C ARG A 196 6.28 38.48 -13.79
N LEU A 197 7.12 38.38 -12.78
CA LEU A 197 7.15 37.21 -11.92
C LEU A 197 5.97 37.30 -10.95
N VAL A 198 5.14 36.26 -10.92
CA VAL A 198 4.04 36.07 -9.98
C VAL A 198 4.44 34.96 -9.02
N GLU A 199 4.29 35.24 -7.74
CA GLU A 199 4.54 34.30 -6.66
C GLU A 199 3.19 33.75 -6.19
N TYR A 200 3.09 32.44 -6.06
CA TYR A 200 1.83 31.77 -5.70
C TYR A 200 2.07 30.61 -4.74
N HIS A 201 1.02 30.25 -4.02
CA HIS A 201 1.02 29.13 -3.09
C HIS A 201 0.10 28.06 -3.65
N ARG A 202 0.57 26.82 -3.73
CA ARG A 202 -0.18 25.71 -4.34
C ARG A 202 -0.26 24.49 -3.45
N ILE A 203 -1.35 23.77 -3.61
CA ILE A 203 -1.48 22.37 -3.18
C ILE A 203 -1.52 21.51 -4.44
N GLN A 204 -0.60 20.55 -4.53
CA GLN A 204 -0.56 19.58 -5.62
C GLN A 204 -1.31 18.32 -5.20
N LEU A 205 -2.34 17.96 -5.97
CA LEU A 205 -3.05 16.71 -5.80
C LEU A 205 -2.26 15.54 -6.39
N SER A 206 -2.56 14.34 -5.91
CA SER A 206 -1.89 13.10 -6.28
C SER A 206 -2.19 12.64 -7.71
N TYR A 207 -3.28 13.11 -8.32
CA TYR A 207 -3.65 12.80 -9.69
C TYR A 207 -3.84 14.05 -10.55
N ASP A 208 -3.53 13.90 -11.84
CA ASP A 208 -3.80 14.87 -12.91
C ASP A 208 -5.13 14.57 -13.62
N THR A 209 -5.49 15.36 -14.63
CA THR A 209 -6.61 15.08 -15.55
C THR A 209 -7.93 14.71 -14.83
N LEU A 210 -8.30 15.57 -13.89
CA LEU A 210 -9.44 15.40 -12.99
C LEU A 210 -10.76 15.82 -13.64
N ASP A 211 -11.87 15.33 -13.10
CA ASP A 211 -13.21 15.59 -13.61
C ASP A 211 -13.76 16.93 -13.11
N ALA A 212 -13.49 17.99 -13.89
CA ALA A 212 -13.99 19.34 -13.63
C ALA A 212 -15.52 19.48 -13.70
N SER A 213 -16.22 18.53 -14.31
CA SER A 213 -17.69 18.58 -14.46
C SER A 213 -18.43 17.92 -13.30
N ALA A 214 -17.70 17.32 -12.35
CA ALA A 214 -18.28 16.77 -11.14
C ALA A 214 -18.98 17.86 -10.30
N LEU A 215 -20.02 17.49 -9.56
CA LEU A 215 -20.77 18.39 -8.70
C LEU A 215 -20.70 17.90 -7.23
N PRO A 216 -19.97 18.60 -6.34
CA PRO A 216 -19.05 19.70 -6.61
C PRO A 216 -17.72 19.23 -7.27
N PRO A 217 -17.04 20.11 -8.03
CA PRO A 217 -15.82 19.76 -8.77
C PRO A 217 -14.66 19.40 -7.85
N ALA A 218 -14.52 20.14 -6.76
CA ALA A 218 -13.67 19.82 -5.62
C ALA A 218 -14.32 20.37 -4.34
N GLU A 219 -14.00 19.77 -3.20
CA GLU A 219 -14.33 20.27 -1.87
C GLU A 219 -13.04 20.44 -1.08
N LEU A 220 -12.96 21.48 -0.26
CA LEU A 220 -11.83 21.73 0.63
C LEU A 220 -12.34 22.09 2.01
N ASN A 221 -12.01 21.24 2.98
CA ASN A 221 -12.31 21.46 4.39
C ASN A 221 -10.99 21.49 5.16
N TYR A 222 -10.89 22.34 6.19
CA TYR A 222 -9.71 22.35 7.04
C TYR A 222 -10.04 22.55 8.52
N ILE A 223 -9.14 22.08 9.37
CA ILE A 223 -9.19 22.22 10.82
C ILE A 223 -7.94 23.01 11.24
N LYS A 224 -8.15 24.18 11.85
CA LYS A 224 -7.05 25.07 12.29
C LYS A 224 -6.23 24.43 13.41
N SER A 225 -6.89 23.95 14.45
CA SER A 225 -6.24 23.26 15.55
C SER A 225 -7.07 22.07 16.00
N LYS A 226 -6.39 21.03 16.47
CA LYS A 226 -7.01 19.78 16.92
C LYS A 226 -8.15 20.02 17.93
N GLY A 227 -9.39 19.78 17.50
CA GLY A 227 -10.60 19.98 18.30
C GLY A 227 -11.49 21.13 17.83
N ASP A 228 -11.02 21.95 16.90
CA ASP A 228 -11.84 22.97 16.26
C ASP A 228 -12.87 22.36 15.29
N ALA A 229 -13.94 23.11 15.04
CA ALA A 229 -14.89 22.75 13.99
C ALA A 229 -14.24 22.88 12.61
N PRO A 230 -14.55 21.97 11.67
CA PRO A 230 -14.06 22.08 10.29
C PRO A 230 -14.62 23.34 9.63
N VAL A 231 -13.77 24.04 8.90
CA VAL A 231 -14.12 25.20 8.09
C VAL A 231 -14.15 24.76 6.62
N ASP A 232 -15.28 24.99 5.98
CA ASP A 232 -15.50 24.70 4.57
C ASP A 232 -15.11 25.89 3.69
N LEU A 233 -14.18 25.65 2.75
CA LEU A 233 -13.73 26.62 1.75
C LEU A 233 -14.17 26.23 0.33
N SER A 234 -15.04 25.23 0.19
CA SER A 234 -15.49 24.74 -1.13
C SER A 234 -16.17 25.84 -1.96
N GLY A 235 -16.81 26.82 -1.31
CA GLY A 235 -17.41 27.98 -1.97
C GLY A 235 -16.41 28.98 -2.56
N ALA A 236 -15.14 28.92 -2.18
CA ALA A 236 -14.06 29.76 -2.72
C ALA A 236 -13.40 29.14 -3.97
N ILE A 237 -13.74 27.89 -4.31
CA ILE A 237 -13.12 27.17 -5.42
C ILE A 237 -13.72 27.59 -6.75
N LYS A 238 -12.87 28.06 -7.66
CA LYS A 238 -13.17 28.33 -9.07
C LYS A 238 -12.39 27.39 -9.96
N VAL A 239 -13.09 26.69 -10.85
CA VAL A 239 -12.46 25.82 -11.84
C VAL A 239 -11.90 26.68 -12.97
N ILE A 240 -10.60 26.58 -13.24
CA ILE A 240 -9.90 27.33 -14.30
C ILE A 240 -9.05 26.36 -15.13
N SER A 241 -9.02 26.54 -16.45
CA SER A 241 -8.13 25.78 -17.35
C SER A 241 -6.81 26.52 -17.53
N ILE A 242 -5.72 25.80 -17.74
CA ILE A 242 -4.42 26.41 -18.06
C ILE A 242 -4.46 27.24 -19.35
N THR A 243 -5.43 26.94 -20.22
CA THR A 243 -5.62 27.61 -21.52
C THR A 243 -6.57 28.81 -21.46
N ASP A 244 -7.12 29.13 -20.28
CA ASP A 244 -8.01 30.26 -20.13
C ASP A 244 -7.25 31.58 -20.39
N SER A 245 -7.62 32.26 -21.48
CA SER A 245 -7.00 33.53 -21.87
C SER A 245 -7.58 34.73 -21.10
N ALA A 246 -8.70 34.55 -20.38
CA ALA A 246 -9.39 35.62 -19.68
C ALA A 246 -8.88 35.82 -18.25
N ASN A 247 -8.41 34.75 -17.59
CA ASN A 247 -7.93 34.77 -16.21
C ASN A 247 -6.57 34.11 -16.12
N ASN A 248 -5.62 34.73 -15.40
CA ASN A 248 -4.34 34.11 -15.11
C ASN A 248 -4.55 32.99 -14.06
N PRO A 249 -4.36 31.70 -14.39
CA PRO A 249 -4.63 30.59 -13.47
C PRO A 249 -3.79 30.66 -12.19
N TYR A 250 -2.60 31.29 -12.26
CA TYR A 250 -1.66 31.40 -11.15
C TYR A 250 -1.82 32.67 -10.30
N GLU A 251 -2.88 33.45 -10.54
CA GLU A 251 -3.15 34.69 -9.80
C GLU A 251 -4.62 34.75 -9.34
N PRO A 252 -4.98 33.97 -8.32
CA PRO A 252 -6.29 34.06 -7.69
C PRO A 252 -6.48 35.37 -6.93
N ASP A 253 -7.73 35.81 -6.87
CA ASP A 253 -8.13 36.86 -5.92
C ASP A 253 -7.85 36.40 -4.46
N PRO A 254 -7.65 37.33 -3.50
CA PRO A 254 -7.20 36.98 -2.15
C PRO A 254 -8.05 35.94 -1.42
N ASP A 255 -9.36 35.91 -1.67
CA ASP A 255 -10.33 35.02 -1.05
C ASP A 255 -10.73 33.83 -1.94
N GLU A 256 -10.03 33.60 -3.05
CA GLU A 256 -10.38 32.60 -4.06
C GLU A 256 -9.32 31.48 -4.16
N ILE A 257 -9.76 30.34 -4.68
CA ILE A 257 -8.92 29.18 -4.96
C ILE A 257 -9.11 28.81 -6.42
N HIS A 258 -8.06 28.87 -7.22
CA HIS A 258 -8.11 28.38 -8.59
C HIS A 258 -7.81 26.88 -8.60
N TYR A 259 -8.77 26.08 -9.04
CA TYR A 259 -8.62 24.64 -9.23
C TYR A 259 -8.37 24.32 -10.70
N ILE A 260 -7.17 23.84 -10.99
CA ILE A 260 -6.73 23.46 -12.34
C ILE A 260 -6.83 21.93 -12.44
N SER A 261 -7.95 21.45 -12.97
CA SER A 261 -8.23 20.01 -13.05
C SER A 261 -7.26 19.26 -13.96
N GLU A 262 -6.66 19.93 -14.94
CA GLU A 262 -5.74 19.33 -15.92
C GLU A 262 -4.45 18.87 -15.25
N THR A 263 -3.88 19.69 -14.37
CA THR A 263 -2.61 19.43 -13.65
C THR A 263 -2.82 18.93 -12.23
N GLY A 264 -4.05 19.01 -11.69
CA GLY A 264 -4.36 18.64 -10.32
C GLY A 264 -3.85 19.66 -9.30
N GLU A 265 -3.83 20.95 -9.65
CA GLU A 265 -3.32 22.02 -8.79
C GLU A 265 -4.45 22.85 -8.19
N LEU A 266 -4.30 23.21 -6.91
CA LEU A 266 -5.08 24.26 -6.25
C LEU A 266 -4.17 25.44 -5.95
N ILE A 267 -4.38 26.56 -6.63
CA ILE A 267 -3.65 27.81 -6.39
C ILE A 267 -4.45 28.64 -5.38
N LEU A 268 -3.81 29.02 -4.28
CA LEU A 268 -4.44 29.67 -3.15
C LEU A 268 -4.26 31.19 -3.23
N GLY A 269 -5.36 31.93 -3.05
CA GLY A 269 -5.32 33.37 -2.75
C GLY A 269 -4.64 33.66 -1.41
N GLU A 270 -4.13 34.88 -1.25
CA GLU A 270 -3.34 35.28 -0.08
C GLU A 270 -4.09 35.07 1.25
N ASN A 271 -5.38 35.46 1.34
CA ASN A 271 -6.14 35.31 2.58
C ASN A 271 -6.44 33.83 2.89
N ILE A 272 -6.71 33.04 1.85
CA ILE A 272 -6.89 31.58 1.97
C ILE A 272 -5.61 30.94 2.50
N TYR A 273 -4.46 31.27 1.92
CA TYR A 273 -3.16 30.77 2.36
C TYR A 273 -2.88 31.12 3.83
N GLN A 274 -3.09 32.37 4.23
CA GLN A 274 -2.88 32.79 5.63
C GLN A 274 -3.78 32.03 6.61
N GLY A 275 -4.95 31.57 6.17
CA GLY A 275 -5.86 30.72 6.94
C GLY A 275 -5.41 29.25 7.02
N LEU A 276 -4.81 28.73 5.96
CA LEU A 276 -4.42 27.31 5.81
C LEU A 276 -3.00 26.99 6.28
N LYS A 277 -2.07 27.95 6.25
CA LYS A 277 -0.64 27.72 6.53
C LYS A 277 -0.35 27.05 7.88
N ASN A 278 -1.22 27.27 8.87
CA ASN A 278 -1.10 26.70 10.21
C ASN A 278 -2.18 25.65 10.49
N ALA A 279 -2.86 25.13 9.46
CA ALA A 279 -3.89 24.13 9.64
C ALA A 279 -3.29 22.77 9.96
N ASP A 280 -3.78 22.15 11.04
CA ASP A 280 -3.41 20.80 11.46
C ASP A 280 -3.88 19.73 10.45
N GLN A 281 -5.00 19.98 9.76
CA GLN A 281 -5.55 19.07 8.77
C GLN A 281 -6.29 19.84 7.68
N ILE A 282 -6.02 19.46 6.43
CA ILE A 282 -6.72 19.95 5.23
C ILE A 282 -7.16 18.72 4.45
N ASP A 283 -8.47 18.57 4.27
CA ASP A 283 -9.10 17.49 3.52
C ASP A 283 -9.57 18.06 2.17
N ILE A 284 -9.07 17.48 1.07
CA ILE A 284 -9.42 17.89 -0.28
C ILE A 284 -10.06 16.72 -0.99
N SER A 285 -11.34 16.88 -1.36
CA SER A 285 -12.09 15.85 -2.08
C SER A 285 -12.26 16.25 -3.55
N TYR A 286 -11.92 15.35 -4.47
CA TYR A 286 -12.06 15.59 -5.91
C TYR A 286 -12.45 14.29 -6.63
N THR A 287 -12.81 14.40 -7.91
CA THR A 287 -13.29 13.26 -8.71
C THR A 287 -12.35 12.98 -9.88
N LYS A 288 -12.02 11.71 -10.10
CA LYS A 288 -11.32 11.24 -11.30
C LYS A 288 -12.08 10.07 -11.93
N SER A 289 -12.32 10.15 -13.23
CA SER A 289 -13.20 9.23 -13.97
C SER A 289 -12.47 8.32 -14.97
N SER A 290 -11.18 8.56 -15.24
CA SER A 290 -10.38 7.74 -16.16
C SER A 290 -8.96 7.59 -15.62
N PHE A 291 -8.48 6.34 -15.58
CA PHE A 291 -7.14 5.98 -15.12
C PHE A 291 -6.40 5.27 -16.25
N LYS A 292 -5.15 5.67 -16.48
CA LYS A 292 -4.24 5.08 -17.46
C LYS A 292 -3.65 3.78 -16.93
N GLU A 293 -3.05 3.01 -17.83
CA GLU A 293 -2.23 1.87 -17.44
C GLU A 293 -1.03 2.36 -16.63
N GLY A 294 -0.75 1.69 -15.50
CA GLY A 294 0.31 2.09 -14.59
C GLY A 294 -0.07 3.17 -13.58
N ASP A 295 -1.30 3.71 -13.62
CA ASP A 295 -1.78 4.62 -12.57
C ASP A 295 -1.98 3.86 -11.25
N LEU A 296 -1.65 4.51 -10.14
CA LEU A 296 -1.89 4.01 -8.79
C LEU A 296 -3.40 3.87 -8.54
N LYS A 297 -3.82 2.78 -7.92
CA LYS A 297 -5.22 2.63 -7.49
C LYS A 297 -5.47 3.48 -6.24
N PRO A 298 -6.51 4.34 -6.23
CA PRO A 298 -6.78 5.19 -5.07
C PRO A 298 -7.08 4.41 -3.79
N GLU A 299 -7.72 3.25 -3.92
CA GLU A 299 -8.21 2.42 -2.80
C GLU A 299 -7.14 1.94 -1.81
N HIS A 300 -5.86 1.99 -2.21
CA HIS A 300 -4.74 1.55 -1.39
C HIS A 300 -4.16 2.66 -0.51
N TYR A 301 -4.42 3.93 -0.86
CA TYR A 301 -3.72 5.08 -0.29
C TYR A 301 -4.64 6.18 0.22
N PHE A 302 -5.83 6.31 -0.36
CA PHE A 302 -6.74 7.40 -0.08
C PHE A 302 -8.07 6.89 0.45
N ASP A 303 -8.74 7.77 1.19
CA ASP A 303 -10.15 7.57 1.49
C ASP A 303 -10.94 7.87 0.22
N CYS A 304 -11.48 6.83 -0.41
CA CYS A 304 -12.15 6.96 -1.70
C CYS A 304 -13.41 6.10 -1.82
N ILE A 305 -14.36 6.63 -2.58
CA ILE A 305 -15.62 5.94 -2.92
C ILE A 305 -15.58 5.66 -4.42
N GLN A 306 -15.63 4.37 -4.78
CA GLN A 306 -15.74 3.94 -6.17
C GLN A 306 -17.19 4.09 -6.64
N ASN A 307 -17.38 4.66 -7.83
CA ASN A 307 -18.66 4.87 -8.50
C ASN A 307 -19.75 5.47 -7.57
N PRO A 308 -19.61 6.73 -7.10
CA PRO A 308 -20.50 7.37 -6.13
C PRO A 308 -21.97 7.59 -6.58
N GLY A 309 -22.44 6.90 -7.63
CA GLY A 309 -23.83 6.89 -8.11
C GLY A 309 -24.36 5.52 -8.57
N LYS A 310 -23.61 4.43 -8.39
CA LYS A 310 -24.10 3.06 -8.61
C LYS A 310 -24.07 2.30 -7.28
N PRO A 311 -25.15 1.61 -6.87
CA PRO A 311 -25.11 0.79 -5.66
C PRO A 311 -23.99 -0.25 -5.80
N GLU A 312 -23.19 -0.41 -4.75
CA GLU A 312 -22.11 -1.39 -4.67
C GLU A 312 -22.63 -2.78 -5.06
N GLU A 313 -22.05 -3.39 -6.10
CA GLU A 313 -22.24 -4.82 -6.34
C GLU A 313 -21.49 -5.57 -5.25
N ILE A 314 -22.23 -5.95 -4.21
CA ILE A 314 -21.81 -6.92 -3.21
C ILE A 314 -21.44 -8.21 -3.97
N THR A 315 -20.14 -8.53 -4.02
CA THR A 315 -19.66 -9.85 -4.47
C THR A 315 -18.82 -10.50 -3.38
#